data_AF-A0A8X7VMU5-F1
#
_entry.id   AF-A0A8X7VMU5-F1
#
_cell.length_a   1.000
_cell.length_b   1.000
_cell.length_c   1.000
_cell.angle_alpha   90.00
_cell.angle_beta   90.00
_cell.angle_gamma   90.00
#
_symmetry.space_group_name_H-M   'P 1'
#
loop_
_entity.id
_entity.type
_entity.pdbx_description
1 polymer ?
#
loop_
_entity_poly.entity_id
_entity_poly.type
_entity_poly.pdbx_seq_one_letter_code
_entity_poly.pdbx_strand_id
1 'polypeptide(L)'
;MMDDESLTREQYEDQMNKIKNAHSEDEEFPDEVETPIDQLARKRFAKTQKLVLMQALKMEEESRDDCLPTGSYVRLNIKEVPIVAASTLSSLVNMKPIITFGLLQHESKMSVLHFSVKKFNGYEDSIKTKEELMFHDGFLPICCKVGKFIPVSSKCNTFSCLQIFSNNGGVKPYRPVFSTDNHKMERFLHPGRFSLASLYGPISFPSFPLVVLKISEGSDAPAVAALGSLKSIEPNKIIKKKIILTGYPQRVSKMKASVRYMFHNPEDVRWFKPVEVLSKCGRRGRVREPVGTHGAMKCIFNGVGAAT
;
A
#
# COMPACT_ATOMS: atom_id res chain seq x y z
N MET A 1 38.73 -9.46 23.64
CA MET A 1 39.07 -9.94 22.28
C MET A 1 38.50 -11.35 22.16
N MET A 2 37.53 -11.55 21.27
CA MET A 2 37.19 -12.86 20.72
C MET A 2 36.87 -12.61 19.25
N ASP A 3 37.65 -13.25 18.39
CA ASP A 3 37.65 -13.13 16.94
C ASP A 3 36.50 -13.97 16.33
N ASP A 4 35.90 -13.46 15.26
CA ASP A 4 34.84 -14.14 14.49
C ASP A 4 35.47 -14.79 13.25
N GLU A 5 35.47 -16.13 13.19
CA GLU A 5 35.96 -16.90 12.05
C GLU A 5 34.91 -16.92 10.92
N SER A 6 35.20 -16.22 9.82
CA SER A 6 34.38 -16.22 8.62
C SER A 6 34.46 -17.55 7.85
N LEU A 7 33.29 -18.14 7.57
CA LEU A 7 33.06 -19.38 6.81
C LEU A 7 33.83 -19.41 5.46
N THR A 8 34.39 -20.56 5.08
CA THR A 8 35.25 -20.67 3.89
C THR A 8 34.46 -20.64 2.59
N ARG A 9 35.07 -20.13 1.51
CA ARG A 9 34.43 -19.90 0.20
C ARG A 9 33.78 -21.15 -0.39
N GLU A 10 34.35 -22.32 -0.17
CA GLU A 10 33.82 -23.60 -0.65
C GLU A 10 32.47 -23.93 -0.02
N GLN A 11 32.28 -23.61 1.27
CA GLN A 11 31.01 -23.84 1.98
C GLN A 11 29.89 -22.92 1.45
N TYR A 12 30.26 -21.72 0.96
CA TYR A 12 29.31 -20.83 0.29
C TYR A 12 28.93 -21.33 -1.10
N GLU A 13 29.87 -21.89 -1.85
CA GLU A 13 29.61 -22.43 -3.20
C GLU A 13 28.70 -23.66 -3.14
N ASP A 14 28.91 -24.54 -2.16
CA ASP A 14 28.04 -25.69 -1.92
C ASP A 14 26.61 -25.27 -1.51
N GLN A 15 26.49 -24.24 -0.67
CA GLN A 15 25.18 -23.67 -0.33
C GLN A 15 24.49 -23.10 -1.56
N MET A 16 25.23 -22.39 -2.43
CA MET A 16 24.68 -21.78 -3.64
C MET A 16 24.25 -22.83 -4.68
N ASN A 17 25.01 -23.90 -4.85
CA ASN A 17 24.64 -25.00 -5.76
C ASN A 17 23.42 -25.78 -5.22
N LYS A 18 23.33 -25.97 -3.90
CA LYS A 18 22.16 -26.62 -3.29
C LYS A 18 20.88 -25.80 -3.45
N ILE A 19 20.97 -24.48 -3.36
CA ILE A 19 19.84 -23.57 -3.61
C ILE A 19 19.45 -23.56 -5.09
N LYS A 20 20.43 -23.61 -6.01
CA LYS A 20 20.14 -23.68 -7.45
C LYS A 20 19.43 -24.96 -7.85
N ASN A 21 19.87 -26.11 -7.32
CA ASN A 21 19.21 -27.39 -7.60
C ASN A 21 17.79 -27.43 -7.01
N ALA A 22 17.59 -26.90 -5.80
CA ALA A 22 16.26 -26.79 -5.20
C ALA A 22 15.32 -25.87 -6.02
N HIS A 23 15.86 -24.82 -6.63
CA HIS A 23 15.10 -23.92 -7.50
C HIS A 23 14.75 -24.56 -8.84
N SER A 24 15.64 -25.37 -9.44
CA SER A 24 15.34 -26.08 -10.69
C SER A 24 14.29 -27.17 -10.51
N GLU A 25 14.29 -27.85 -9.35
CA GLU A 25 13.28 -28.87 -9.03
C GLU A 25 11.87 -28.24 -8.84
N ASP A 26 11.79 -27.06 -8.23
CA ASP A 26 10.54 -26.31 -8.00
C ASP A 26 9.96 -25.68 -9.30
N GLU A 27 10.83 -25.34 -10.26
CA GLU A 27 10.41 -24.86 -11.59
C GLU A 27 9.83 -25.97 -12.49
N GLU A 28 10.34 -27.20 -12.34
CA GLU A 28 9.94 -28.33 -13.19
C GLU A 28 8.62 -28.98 -12.71
N PHE A 29 8.32 -28.93 -11.41
CA PHE A 29 7.08 -29.44 -10.81
C PHE A 29 6.52 -28.48 -9.74
N PRO A 30 5.82 -27.41 -10.13
CA PRO A 30 5.31 -26.43 -9.17
C PRO A 30 4.24 -27.05 -8.25
N ASP A 31 4.42 -26.88 -6.94
CA ASP A 31 3.52 -27.30 -5.86
C ASP A 31 3.38 -28.83 -5.62
N GLU A 32 4.23 -29.67 -6.22
CA GLU A 32 4.26 -31.10 -5.90
C GLU A 32 5.07 -31.37 -4.62
N VAL A 33 4.38 -31.80 -3.57
CA VAL A 33 5.00 -32.22 -2.31
C VAL A 33 4.76 -33.70 -2.13
N GLU A 34 5.80 -34.52 -2.24
CA GLU A 34 5.69 -35.93 -1.91
C GLU A 34 5.31 -36.11 -0.43
N THR A 35 4.23 -36.87 -0.20
CA THR A 35 3.78 -37.23 1.13
C THR A 35 4.54 -38.47 1.60
N PRO A 36 5.32 -38.38 2.70
CA PRO A 36 5.99 -39.55 3.26
C PRO A 36 4.94 -40.59 3.69
N ILE A 37 5.15 -41.84 3.30
CA ILE A 37 4.24 -42.97 3.57
C ILE A 37 4.00 -43.14 5.08
N ASP A 38 4.98 -42.75 5.91
CA ASP A 38 4.95 -42.92 7.37
C ASP A 38 4.20 -41.80 8.12
N GLN A 39 3.64 -40.79 7.43
CA GLN A 39 2.86 -39.72 8.07
C GLN A 39 1.51 -39.45 7.39
N LEU A 40 0.43 -39.47 8.18
CA LEU A 40 -0.90 -39.05 7.71
C LEU A 40 -0.92 -37.57 7.31
N ALA A 41 -1.29 -37.28 6.06
CA ALA A 41 -1.32 -35.95 5.44
C ALA A 41 -2.09 -34.87 6.23
N ARG A 42 -3.10 -35.27 7.02
CA ARG A 42 -3.86 -34.42 7.97
C ARG A 42 -2.97 -33.69 8.99
N LYS A 43 -1.85 -34.28 9.41
CA LYS A 43 -0.95 -33.67 10.43
C LYS A 43 -0.04 -32.58 9.84
N ARG A 44 0.21 -32.59 8.52
CA ARG A 44 1.17 -31.69 7.85
C ARG A 44 0.57 -30.32 7.49
N PHE A 45 -0.68 -30.26 7.03
CA PHE A 45 -1.31 -29.02 6.53
C PHE A 45 -2.22 -28.28 7.52
N ALA A 46 -2.27 -28.69 8.79
CA ALA A 46 -3.20 -28.11 9.78
C ALA A 46 -2.81 -26.73 10.36
N LYS A 47 -1.70 -26.12 9.90
CA LYS A 47 -0.86 -25.32 10.80
C LYS A 47 -0.48 -23.90 10.39
N THR A 48 -0.92 -23.30 9.28
CA THR A 48 -0.36 -21.97 8.93
C THR A 48 -1.10 -20.78 9.57
N GLN A 49 -2.43 -20.84 9.73
CA GLN A 49 -3.17 -19.81 10.46
C GLN A 49 -3.46 -20.20 11.91
N LYS A 50 -3.68 -21.50 12.13
CA LYS A 50 -3.92 -22.08 13.45
C LYS A 50 -2.67 -22.10 14.33
N LEU A 51 -1.45 -22.17 13.80
CA LEU A 51 -0.23 -22.07 14.64
C LEU A 51 0.00 -20.67 15.15
N VAL A 52 -0.24 -19.61 14.37
CA VAL A 52 -0.01 -18.25 14.89
C VAL A 52 -0.97 -17.97 16.05
N LEU A 53 -2.23 -18.41 15.91
CA LEU A 53 -3.21 -18.35 17.01
C LEU A 53 -2.87 -19.32 18.15
N MET A 54 -2.45 -20.57 17.86
CA MET A 54 -2.03 -21.53 18.89
C MET A 54 -0.72 -21.16 19.56
N GLN A 55 0.16 -20.44 18.90
CA GLN A 55 1.45 -20.01 19.42
C GLN A 55 1.25 -18.75 20.26
N ALA A 56 0.30 -17.88 19.90
CA ALA A 56 -0.24 -16.89 20.82
C ALA A 56 -0.88 -17.54 22.06
N LEU A 57 -1.74 -18.55 21.89
CA LEU A 57 -2.35 -19.30 23.00
C LEU A 57 -1.34 -20.09 23.86
N LYS A 58 -0.30 -20.67 23.24
CA LYS A 58 0.78 -21.38 23.96
C LYS A 58 1.73 -20.42 24.67
N MET A 59 2.00 -19.26 24.07
CA MET A 59 2.71 -18.17 24.76
C MET A 59 1.88 -17.64 25.94
N GLU A 60 0.54 -17.59 25.85
CA GLU A 60 -0.35 -17.30 26.98
C GLU A 60 -0.31 -18.39 28.07
N GLU A 61 -0.12 -19.67 27.72
CA GLU A 61 -0.03 -20.78 28.70
C GLU A 61 1.35 -20.91 29.39
N GLU A 62 2.45 -20.58 28.69
CA GLU A 62 3.83 -20.66 29.19
C GLU A 62 4.32 -19.37 29.88
N SER A 63 3.61 -18.24 29.77
CA SER A 63 3.95 -16.93 30.40
C SER A 63 2.98 -16.49 31.51
N ARG A 64 2.40 -17.44 32.23
CA ARG A 64 1.30 -17.22 33.20
C ARG A 64 1.63 -16.45 34.48
N ASP A 65 2.69 -15.65 34.54
CA ASP A 65 3.03 -14.88 35.74
C ASP A 65 3.15 -13.35 35.58
N ASP A 66 2.95 -12.75 34.39
CA ASP A 66 3.11 -11.30 34.21
C ASP A 66 2.04 -10.59 33.33
N CYS A 67 0.90 -11.24 33.03
CA CYS A 67 -0.20 -10.62 32.29
C CYS A 67 -1.38 -10.27 33.20
N LEU A 68 -1.96 -9.08 33.00
CA LEU A 68 -3.11 -8.61 33.79
C LEU A 68 -4.40 -9.23 33.23
N PRO A 69 -5.26 -9.81 34.08
CA PRO A 69 -6.51 -10.41 33.61
C PRO A 69 -7.50 -9.35 33.13
N THR A 70 -8.37 -9.72 32.19
CA THR A 70 -9.39 -8.81 31.64
C THR A 70 -10.36 -8.35 32.73
N GLY A 71 -10.71 -7.07 32.72
CA GLY A 71 -11.58 -6.46 33.73
C GLY A 71 -10.87 -5.95 35.00
N SER A 72 -9.54 -6.09 35.09
CA SER A 72 -8.77 -5.54 36.21
C SER A 72 -8.67 -4.01 36.15
N TYR A 73 -8.78 -3.36 37.32
CA TYR A 73 -8.45 -1.94 37.46
C TYR A 73 -6.94 -1.78 37.61
N VAL A 74 -6.31 -1.07 36.69
CA VAL A 74 -4.84 -1.01 36.56
C VAL A 74 -4.36 0.44 36.51
N ARG A 75 -3.18 0.70 37.10
CA ARG A 75 -2.48 1.98 36.98
C ARG A 75 -1.33 1.82 36.01
N LEU A 76 -1.37 2.53 34.89
CA LEU A 76 -0.34 2.49 33.86
C LEU A 76 0.70 3.60 34.11
N ASN A 77 1.95 3.21 34.36
CA ASN A 77 3.06 4.13 34.49
C ASN A 77 3.85 4.18 33.17
N ILE A 78 3.62 5.22 32.37
CA ILE A 78 4.28 5.39 31.06
C ILE A 78 5.60 6.14 31.26
N LYS A 79 6.70 5.54 30.79
CA LYS A 79 8.02 6.17 30.79
C LYS A 79 8.14 7.18 29.65
N GLU A 80 8.92 8.24 29.87
CA GLU A 80 9.34 9.20 28.84
C GLU A 80 8.19 9.88 28.08
N VAL A 81 7.17 10.34 28.80
CA VAL A 81 6.09 11.15 28.20
C VAL A 81 6.56 12.60 28.04
N PRO A 82 6.54 13.18 26.82
CA PRO A 82 6.78 14.59 26.61
C PRO A 82 5.84 15.48 27.44
N ILE A 83 6.42 16.48 28.10
CA ILE A 83 5.73 17.41 29.02
C ILE A 83 4.52 18.07 28.34
N VAL A 84 4.65 18.45 27.07
CA VAL A 84 3.57 19.04 26.27
C VAL A 84 2.36 18.11 26.22
N ALA A 85 2.55 16.84 25.87
CA ALA A 85 1.45 15.89 25.78
C ALA A 85 0.85 15.56 27.15
N ALA A 86 1.67 15.47 28.19
CA ALA A 86 1.19 15.28 29.56
C ALA A 86 0.25 16.42 29.99
N SER A 87 0.61 17.68 29.72
CA SER A 87 -0.22 18.84 30.04
C SER A 87 -1.55 18.86 29.27
N THR A 88 -1.52 18.43 27.99
CA THR A 88 -2.73 18.31 27.16
C THR A 88 -3.64 17.21 27.67
N LEU A 89 -3.07 16.05 28.05
CA LEU A 89 -3.82 14.93 28.62
C LEU A 89 -4.49 15.32 29.94
N SER A 90 -3.77 15.95 30.87
CA SER A 90 -4.34 16.41 32.15
C SER A 90 -5.54 17.34 31.96
N SER A 91 -5.50 18.18 30.93
CA SER A 91 -6.61 19.07 30.57
C SER A 91 -7.76 18.32 29.88
N LEU A 92 -7.46 17.28 29.10
CA LEU A 92 -8.45 16.50 28.35
C LEU A 92 -9.23 15.50 29.22
N VAL A 93 -8.64 14.98 30.30
CA VAL A 93 -9.23 13.93 31.17
C VAL A 93 -10.66 14.27 31.60
N ASN A 94 -10.95 15.55 31.86
CA ASN A 94 -12.28 15.98 32.31
C ASN A 94 -13.31 16.16 31.18
N MET A 95 -12.86 16.25 29.92
CA MET A 95 -13.72 16.59 28.78
C MET A 95 -13.89 15.45 27.78
N LYS A 96 -12.92 14.54 27.66
CA LYS A 96 -12.91 13.48 26.63
C LYS A 96 -12.37 12.16 27.21
N PRO A 97 -12.92 11.00 26.80
CA PRO A 97 -12.41 9.72 27.23
C PRO A 97 -11.01 9.47 26.65
N ILE A 98 -10.12 8.91 27.48
CA ILE A 98 -8.78 8.49 27.08
C ILE A 98 -8.78 6.97 26.93
N ILE A 99 -8.36 6.49 25.77
CA ILE A 99 -8.27 5.07 25.46
C ILE A 99 -6.80 4.74 25.19
N THR A 100 -6.30 3.68 25.83
CA THR A 100 -4.96 3.14 25.61
C THR A 100 -5.07 1.71 25.11
N PHE A 101 -4.26 1.35 24.13
CA PHE A 101 -4.21 -0.02 23.58
C PHE A 101 -2.75 -0.49 23.45
N GLY A 102 -2.55 -1.80 23.53
CA GLY A 102 -1.26 -2.43 23.27
C GLY A 102 -1.02 -2.59 21.77
N LEU A 103 0.22 -2.33 21.34
CA LEU A 103 0.64 -2.58 19.97
C LEU A 103 1.15 -4.01 19.82
N LEU A 104 0.81 -4.65 18.71
CA LEU A 104 1.33 -5.95 18.33
C LEU A 104 2.79 -5.83 17.83
N GLN A 105 3.46 -6.97 17.76
CA GLN A 105 4.82 -7.06 17.24
C GLN A 105 4.87 -6.51 15.82
N HIS A 106 5.84 -5.62 15.54
CA HIS A 106 6.07 -4.96 14.24
C HIS A 106 5.02 -3.94 13.79
N GLU A 107 3.97 -3.70 14.56
CA GLU A 107 2.99 -2.64 14.28
C GLU A 107 3.64 -1.24 14.32
N SER A 108 4.77 -1.10 15.03
CA SER A 108 5.58 0.12 15.07
C SER A 108 6.34 0.44 13.78
N LYS A 109 6.49 -0.52 12.88
CA LYS A 109 7.24 -0.35 11.63
C LYS A 109 6.38 0.30 10.55
N MET A 110 7.01 0.98 9.61
CA MET A 110 6.36 1.61 8.46
C MET A 110 6.34 0.67 7.26
N SER A 111 5.26 0.70 6.49
CA SER A 111 5.12 -0.02 5.22
C SER A 111 4.13 0.69 4.29
N VAL A 112 3.85 0.08 3.13
CA VAL A 112 2.79 0.49 2.21
C VAL A 112 1.54 -0.34 2.52
N LEU A 113 0.48 0.35 2.95
CA LEU A 113 -0.82 -0.26 3.23
C LEU A 113 -1.75 -0.07 2.03
N HIS A 114 -2.52 -1.11 1.74
CA HIS A 114 -3.53 -1.12 0.70
C HIS A 114 -4.91 -1.34 1.31
N PHE A 115 -5.76 -0.33 1.18
CA PHE A 115 -7.13 -0.36 1.67
C PHE A 115 -8.10 -0.56 0.51
N SER A 116 -9.12 -1.39 0.70
CA SER A 116 -10.28 -1.43 -0.20
C SER A 116 -11.24 -0.33 0.23
N VAL A 117 -11.45 0.69 -0.61
CA VAL A 117 -12.22 1.89 -0.26
C VAL A 117 -13.35 2.11 -1.25
N LYS A 118 -14.53 2.44 -0.73
CA LYS A 118 -15.73 2.81 -1.47
C LYS A 118 -16.18 4.20 -1.04
N LYS A 119 -16.44 5.07 -2.03
CA LYS A 119 -16.98 6.42 -1.79
C LYS A 119 -18.30 6.33 -1.02
N PHE A 120 -18.46 7.14 0.01
CA PHE A 120 -19.71 7.21 0.78
C PHE A 120 -20.83 7.79 -0.08
N ASN A 121 -22.02 7.18 -0.04
CA ASN A 121 -23.14 7.56 -0.90
C ASN A 121 -23.66 8.98 -0.65
N GLY A 122 -23.57 9.50 0.58
CA GLY A 122 -24.00 10.86 0.91
C GLY A 122 -22.93 11.94 0.66
N TYR A 123 -21.77 11.57 0.12
CA TYR A 123 -20.69 12.51 -0.18
C TYR A 123 -20.69 12.86 -1.67
N GLU A 124 -21.13 14.06 -2.03
CA GLU A 124 -21.27 14.45 -3.44
C GLU A 124 -19.93 14.84 -4.08
N ASP A 125 -19.04 15.51 -3.35
CA ASP A 125 -17.83 16.05 -3.95
C ASP A 125 -16.91 14.98 -4.56
N SER A 126 -16.18 15.38 -5.60
CA SER A 126 -15.16 14.52 -6.20
C SER A 126 -13.94 14.44 -5.29
N ILE A 127 -13.44 13.22 -5.06
CA ILE A 127 -12.21 12.99 -4.31
C ILE A 127 -11.09 12.68 -5.30
N LYS A 128 -10.04 13.51 -5.30
CA LYS A 128 -8.88 13.37 -6.18
C LYS A 128 -7.83 12.47 -5.55
N THR A 129 -7.06 11.80 -6.39
CA THR A 129 -5.83 11.12 -5.97
C THR A 129 -4.82 12.14 -5.44
N LYS A 130 -4.12 11.79 -4.35
CA LYS A 130 -3.18 12.65 -3.60
C LYS A 130 -3.82 13.85 -2.89
N GLU A 131 -5.15 13.88 -2.81
CA GLU A 131 -5.85 14.84 -1.95
C GLU A 131 -5.66 14.48 -0.47
N GLU A 132 -5.72 15.49 0.39
CA GLU A 132 -5.55 15.32 1.82
C GLU A 132 -6.82 14.74 2.46
N LEU A 133 -6.70 13.52 3.00
CA LEU A 133 -7.78 12.78 3.62
C LEU A 133 -7.31 12.21 4.96
N MET A 134 -8.22 12.18 5.93
CA MET A 134 -7.97 11.58 7.24
C MET A 134 -8.42 10.13 7.22
N PHE A 135 -7.50 9.22 7.49
CA PHE A 135 -7.77 7.79 7.56
C PHE A 135 -7.87 7.37 9.03
N HIS A 136 -9.02 6.81 9.40
CA HIS A 136 -9.30 6.24 10.71
C HIS A 136 -9.48 4.73 10.57
N ASP A 137 -8.48 3.96 10.98
CA ASP A 137 -8.47 2.50 10.93
C ASP A 137 -8.82 1.95 12.32
N GLY A 138 -10.10 1.62 12.54
CA GLY A 138 -10.63 1.17 13.84
C GLY A 138 -10.31 2.11 15.02
N PHE A 139 -9.26 1.77 15.78
CA PHE A 139 -8.80 2.50 16.98
C PHE A 139 -7.62 3.46 16.71
N LEU A 140 -7.02 3.35 15.52
CA LEU A 140 -5.89 4.16 15.09
C LEU A 140 -6.38 5.21 14.10
N PRO A 141 -6.38 6.51 14.41
CA PRO A 141 -6.07 7.45 13.35
C PRO A 141 -4.73 6.99 12.76
N ILE A 142 -4.62 6.79 11.44
CA ILE A 142 -3.36 6.32 10.82
C ILE A 142 -2.20 7.29 11.16
N CYS A 143 -2.54 8.52 11.57
CA CYS A 143 -1.66 9.34 12.38
C CYS A 143 -1.48 8.75 13.75
N CYS A 144 -0.37 8.07 13.95
CA CYS A 144 0.64 8.49 14.91
C CYS A 144 1.72 7.43 14.91
N LYS A 145 2.78 7.61 14.10
CA LYS A 145 4.16 7.16 14.36
C LYS A 145 5.12 8.06 13.57
N VAL A 146 5.35 9.28 14.06
CA VAL A 146 6.55 10.04 13.65
C VAL A 146 7.44 10.18 14.88
N GLY A 147 8.01 9.07 15.32
CA GLY A 147 9.05 9.10 16.34
C GLY A 147 10.29 9.79 15.78
N LYS A 148 10.69 10.91 16.37
CA LYS A 148 12.08 11.37 16.30
C LYS A 148 12.92 10.27 16.95
N PHE A 149 13.88 9.74 16.21
CA PHE A 149 14.81 8.71 16.66
C PHE A 149 15.73 9.33 17.73
N ILE A 150 15.66 8.88 18.98
CA ILE A 150 16.70 9.11 19.98
C ILE A 150 17.15 7.72 20.45
N PRO A 151 18.43 7.36 20.29
CA PRO A 151 18.91 6.07 20.74
C PRO A 151 19.14 6.13 22.26
N VAL A 152 18.49 5.26 23.03
CA VAL A 152 18.99 4.96 24.38
C VAL A 152 18.91 3.45 24.65
N SER A 153 20.03 2.98 25.18
CA SER A 153 20.42 1.62 25.48
C SER A 153 19.43 0.83 26.33
N SER A 154 19.37 -0.47 26.00
CA SER A 154 19.17 -1.63 26.87
C SER A 154 17.89 -1.72 27.74
N LYS A 155 17.07 -2.69 27.34
CA LYS A 155 16.12 -3.48 28.17
C LYS A 155 14.85 -2.76 28.63
N CYS A 156 13.98 -2.41 27.68
CA CYS A 156 12.52 -2.37 27.86
C CYS A 156 11.83 -2.22 26.49
N ASN A 157 11.17 -3.27 25.99
CA ASN A 157 10.38 -3.22 24.74
C ASN A 157 8.96 -2.68 25.01
N THR A 158 8.85 -1.51 25.63
CA THR A 158 7.57 -0.83 25.80
C THR A 158 7.51 0.36 24.84
N PHE A 159 6.88 0.15 23.68
CA PHE A 159 6.66 1.21 22.70
C PHE A 159 5.41 2.00 23.06
N SER A 160 5.58 3.10 23.78
CA SER A 160 4.52 4.10 23.98
C SER A 160 4.44 4.98 22.73
N CYS A 161 3.43 4.73 21.89
CA CYS A 161 3.14 5.66 20.81
C CYS A 161 2.33 6.83 21.37
N LEU A 162 3.00 7.95 21.60
CA LEU A 162 2.34 9.20 21.95
C LEU A 162 1.69 9.79 20.69
N GLN A 163 0.43 10.19 20.83
CA GLN A 163 -0.25 10.95 19.79
C GLN A 163 0.52 12.24 19.49
N ILE A 164 1.13 12.34 18.31
CA ILE A 164 1.65 13.62 17.80
C ILE A 164 0.46 14.36 17.22
N PHE A 165 -0.27 15.03 18.10
CA PHE A 165 -1.11 16.14 17.69
C PHE A 165 -0.21 17.13 16.94
N SER A 166 -0.53 17.42 15.68
CA SER A 166 -0.06 18.67 15.07
C SER A 166 -0.46 19.82 16.01
N ASN A 167 0.28 20.93 16.03
CA ASN A 167 0.13 22.05 16.99
C ASN A 167 -1.31 22.63 17.16
N ASN A 168 -2.29 22.14 16.39
CA ASN A 168 -3.72 22.47 16.46
C ASN A 168 -4.64 21.26 16.84
N GLY A 169 -4.13 20.18 17.44
CA GLY A 169 -4.98 19.08 17.93
C GLY A 169 -5.60 18.17 16.84
N GLY A 170 -5.14 18.27 15.59
CA GLY A 170 -5.65 17.48 14.46
C GLY A 170 -4.80 16.27 14.06
N VAL A 171 -5.48 15.22 13.58
CA VAL A 171 -4.91 14.09 12.81
C VAL A 171 -4.24 14.66 11.55
N LYS A 172 -2.98 14.30 11.27
CA LYS A 172 -2.34 14.69 9.99
C LYS A 172 -3.07 14.06 8.79
N PRO A 173 -3.28 14.80 7.71
CA PRO A 173 -3.88 14.24 6.52
C PRO A 173 -2.89 13.32 5.78
N TYR A 174 -3.42 12.26 5.17
CA TYR A 174 -2.72 11.39 4.22
C TYR A 174 -3.11 11.75 2.80
N ARG A 175 -2.20 11.48 1.87
CA ARG A 175 -2.41 11.68 0.42
C ARG A 175 -2.42 10.32 -0.28
N PRO A 176 -3.56 9.61 -0.33
CA PRO A 176 -3.63 8.26 -0.88
C PRO A 176 -3.53 8.27 -2.40
N VAL A 177 -3.05 7.16 -2.95
CA VAL A 177 -3.12 6.88 -4.38
C VAL A 177 -4.20 5.84 -4.64
N PHE A 178 -5.22 6.22 -5.41
CA PHE A 178 -6.29 5.30 -5.80
C PHE A 178 -5.90 4.50 -7.04
N SER A 179 -6.19 3.20 -7.04
CA SER A 179 -5.98 2.31 -8.18
C SER A 179 -7.10 1.27 -8.31
N THR A 180 -7.27 0.71 -9.50
CA THR A 180 -8.09 -0.50 -9.70
C THR A 180 -7.35 -1.76 -9.25
N ASP A 181 -8.03 -2.90 -9.22
CA ASP A 181 -7.40 -4.21 -8.99
C ASP A 181 -6.31 -4.54 -10.04
N ASN A 182 -6.44 -4.03 -11.27
CA ASN A 182 -5.41 -4.14 -12.32
C ASN A 182 -4.26 -3.13 -12.16
N HIS A 183 -4.12 -2.53 -10.97
CA HIS A 183 -3.06 -1.58 -10.63
C HIS A 183 -3.04 -0.31 -11.49
N LYS A 184 -4.13 0.01 -12.19
CA LYS A 184 -4.23 1.23 -12.97
C LYS A 184 -4.56 2.38 -12.02
N MET A 185 -3.72 3.40 -12.01
CA MET A 185 -3.96 4.60 -11.21
C MET A 185 -5.24 5.29 -11.68
N GLU A 186 -6.08 5.62 -10.72
CA GLU A 186 -7.29 6.41 -10.94
C GLU A 186 -6.99 7.86 -10.55
N ARG A 187 -7.53 8.82 -11.31
CA ARG A 187 -7.39 10.25 -10.98
C ARG A 187 -8.35 10.67 -9.87
N PHE A 188 -9.50 9.99 -9.80
CA PHE A 188 -10.58 10.26 -8.88
C PHE A 188 -11.16 8.94 -8.36
N LEU A 189 -11.70 8.97 -7.14
CA LEU A 189 -12.51 7.88 -6.61
C LEU A 189 -13.91 7.96 -7.24
N HIS A 190 -14.33 6.92 -7.97
CA HIS A 190 -15.69 6.89 -8.54
C HIS A 190 -16.70 6.29 -7.54
N PRO A 191 -17.94 6.81 -7.53
CA PRO A 191 -19.01 6.26 -6.70
C PRO A 191 -19.42 4.85 -7.15
N GLY A 192 -20.00 4.08 -6.22
CA GLY A 192 -20.59 2.77 -6.53
C GLY A 192 -19.61 1.60 -6.72
N ARG A 193 -18.30 1.87 -6.82
CA ARG A 193 -17.25 0.85 -6.95
C ARG A 193 -16.27 0.88 -5.79
N PHE A 194 -15.61 -0.25 -5.57
CA PHE A 194 -14.42 -0.32 -4.72
C PHE A 194 -13.19 0.04 -5.54
N SER A 195 -12.33 0.89 -4.96
CA SER A 195 -11.00 1.18 -5.47
C SER A 195 -9.98 0.90 -4.37
N LEU A 196 -8.77 0.53 -4.77
CA LEU A 196 -7.67 0.32 -3.85
C LEU A 196 -7.03 1.66 -3.50
N ALA A 197 -6.99 2.04 -2.23
CA ALA A 197 -6.26 3.20 -1.73
C ALA A 197 -4.92 2.75 -1.14
N SER A 198 -3.82 3.19 -1.74
CA SER A 198 -2.47 2.86 -1.27
C SER A 198 -1.85 4.05 -0.56
N LEU A 199 -1.32 3.82 0.64
CA LEU A 199 -0.71 4.86 1.47
C LEU A 199 0.50 4.33 2.23
N TYR A 200 1.42 5.23 2.56
CA TYR A 200 2.55 4.93 3.42
C TYR A 200 2.16 5.22 4.87
N GLY A 201 2.30 4.22 5.74
CA GLY A 201 1.80 4.29 7.11
C GLY A 201 2.40 3.21 8.00
N PRO A 202 2.16 3.28 9.32
CA PRO A 202 2.50 2.20 10.24
C PRO A 202 1.70 0.93 9.88
N ILE A 203 2.32 -0.23 10.00
CA ILE A 203 1.69 -1.53 9.73
C ILE A 203 0.54 -1.74 10.71
N SER A 204 -0.62 -2.17 10.21
CA SER A 204 -1.76 -2.65 11.02
C SER A 204 -2.13 -4.06 10.56
N PHE A 205 -2.39 -5.02 11.44
CA PHE A 205 -2.70 -6.39 11.00
C PHE A 205 -4.16 -6.54 10.50
N PRO A 206 -4.43 -7.03 9.28
CA PRO A 206 -5.80 -7.16 8.76
C PRO A 206 -6.66 -8.13 9.60
N SER A 207 -7.99 -7.98 9.64
CA SER A 207 -8.84 -7.05 8.91
C SER A 207 -9.37 -5.91 9.80
N PHE A 208 -9.06 -4.66 9.44
CA PHE A 208 -9.58 -3.50 10.14
C PHE A 208 -10.53 -2.66 9.26
N PRO A 209 -11.64 -2.16 9.83
CA PRO A 209 -12.53 -1.24 9.14
C PRO A 209 -11.92 0.16 9.09
N LEU A 210 -11.99 0.77 7.92
CA LEU A 210 -11.46 2.10 7.63
C LEU A 210 -12.60 3.09 7.40
N VAL A 211 -12.53 4.23 8.08
CA VAL A 211 -13.33 5.42 7.79
C VAL A 211 -12.42 6.51 7.25
N VAL A 212 -12.78 7.07 6.10
CA VAL A 212 -12.05 8.17 5.47
C VAL A 212 -12.86 9.44 5.63
N LEU A 213 -12.28 10.42 6.31
CA LEU A 213 -12.86 11.72 6.53
C LEU A 213 -12.16 12.79 5.69
N LYS A 214 -12.90 13.83 5.31
CA LYS A 214 -12.37 15.00 4.65
C LYS A 214 -12.84 16.26 5.38
N ILE A 215 -11.92 17.17 5.65
CA ILE A 215 -12.25 18.51 6.14
C ILE A 215 -12.57 19.36 4.91
N SER A 216 -13.77 19.92 4.87
CA SER A 216 -14.15 20.86 3.82
C SER A 216 -13.61 22.24 4.16
N GLU A 217 -13.13 22.99 3.16
CA GLU A 217 -12.68 24.37 3.33
C GLU A 217 -13.89 25.23 3.74
N GLY A 218 -14.01 25.54 5.04
CA GLY A 218 -15.07 26.37 5.61
C GLY A 218 -15.97 25.71 6.66
N SER A 219 -15.84 24.40 6.89
CA SER A 219 -16.53 23.69 7.99
C SER A 219 -15.51 23.09 8.96
N ASP A 220 -15.69 23.35 10.26
CA ASP A 220 -14.84 22.80 11.31
C ASP A 220 -15.11 21.29 11.54
N ALA A 221 -16.26 20.78 11.05
CA ALA A 221 -16.63 19.38 11.17
C ALA A 221 -16.14 18.56 9.96
N PRO A 222 -15.42 17.44 10.17
CA PRO A 222 -14.99 16.54 9.10
C PRO A 222 -16.19 15.74 8.55
N ALA A 223 -16.31 15.67 7.22
CA ALA A 223 -17.33 14.90 6.53
C ALA A 223 -16.83 13.48 6.20
N VAL A 224 -17.72 12.48 6.28
CA VAL A 224 -17.40 11.11 5.86
C VAL A 224 -17.34 11.04 4.33
N ALA A 225 -16.14 10.84 3.81
CA ALA A 225 -15.86 10.85 2.38
C ALA A 225 -15.91 9.43 1.77
N ALA A 226 -15.38 8.44 2.50
CA ALA A 226 -15.36 7.06 2.05
C ALA A 226 -15.30 6.06 3.23
N LEU A 227 -15.68 4.82 2.96
CA LEU A 227 -15.63 3.70 3.89
C LEU A 227 -14.82 2.56 3.26
N GLY A 228 -14.16 1.74 4.07
CA GLY A 228 -13.32 0.69 3.54
C GLY A 228 -12.83 -0.30 4.59
N SER A 229 -11.86 -1.10 4.19
CA SER A 229 -11.13 -1.99 5.08
C SER A 229 -9.70 -2.20 4.60
N LEU A 230 -8.80 -2.56 5.52
CA LEU A 230 -7.44 -2.93 5.17
C LEU A 230 -7.42 -4.27 4.41
N LYS A 231 -6.84 -4.28 3.20
CA LYS A 231 -6.78 -5.45 2.31
C LYS A 231 -5.44 -6.18 2.41
N SER A 232 -4.32 -5.49 2.17
CA SER A 232 -2.97 -6.07 2.25
C SER A 232 -1.91 -5.03 2.57
N ILE A 233 -0.72 -5.48 2.96
CA ILE A 233 0.42 -4.64 3.36
C ILE A 233 1.65 -5.11 2.60
N GLU A 234 1.92 -4.49 1.46
CA GLU A 234 2.95 -4.97 0.52
C GLU A 234 3.61 -3.79 -0.20
N PRO A 235 4.93 -3.62 -0.11
CA PRO A 235 5.62 -2.57 -0.86
C PRO A 235 5.75 -2.89 -2.36
N ASN A 236 5.57 -4.15 -2.75
CA ASN A 236 5.86 -4.65 -4.10
C ASN A 236 4.76 -4.31 -5.13
N LYS A 237 3.61 -3.77 -4.68
CA LYS A 237 2.48 -3.48 -5.57
C LYS A 237 2.71 -2.19 -6.37
N ILE A 238 2.98 -2.33 -7.66
CA ILE A 238 3.28 -1.20 -8.57
C ILE A 238 2.01 -0.61 -9.17
N ILE A 239 1.73 0.66 -8.87
CA ILE A 239 0.60 1.43 -9.45
C ILE A 239 1.05 2.14 -10.74
N LYS A 240 0.36 1.88 -11.85
CA LYS A 240 0.69 2.40 -13.18
C LYS A 240 -0.20 3.58 -13.57
N LYS A 241 0.39 4.76 -13.76
CA LYS A 241 -0.31 5.95 -14.27
C LYS A 241 -0.35 5.93 -15.79
N LYS A 242 -1.54 5.80 -16.37
CA LYS A 242 -1.74 5.93 -17.83
C LYS A 242 -1.88 7.41 -18.21
N ILE A 243 -1.05 7.88 -19.14
CA ILE A 243 -1.18 9.17 -19.82
C ILE A 243 -1.54 8.87 -21.27
N ILE A 244 -2.54 9.58 -21.82
CA ILE A 244 -2.98 9.42 -23.20
C ILE A 244 -2.67 10.73 -23.91
N LEU A 245 -1.80 10.66 -24.91
CA LEU A 245 -1.56 11.75 -25.84
C LEU A 245 -2.53 11.61 -27.00
N THR A 246 -3.18 12.71 -27.39
CA THR A 246 -4.18 12.72 -28.45
C THR A 246 -3.67 13.52 -29.63
N GLY A 247 -3.84 13.00 -30.84
CA GLY A 247 -3.61 13.72 -32.08
C GLY A 247 -4.77 13.56 -33.04
N TYR A 248 -4.83 14.44 -34.03
CA TYR A 248 -5.88 14.44 -35.04
C TYR A 248 -5.35 13.90 -36.37
N PRO A 249 -6.03 12.89 -36.97
CA PRO A 249 -5.66 12.41 -38.30
C PRO A 249 -6.09 13.45 -39.35
N GLN A 250 -5.14 13.96 -40.13
CA GLN A 250 -5.40 14.96 -41.16
C GLN A 250 -5.62 14.31 -42.54
N ARG A 251 -4.75 13.36 -42.91
CA ARG A 251 -4.82 12.66 -44.21
C ARG A 251 -4.77 11.16 -43.98
N VAL A 252 -5.78 10.44 -44.45
CA VAL A 252 -5.92 8.99 -44.28
C VAL A 252 -5.90 8.33 -45.66
N SER A 253 -5.18 7.23 -45.80
CA SER A 253 -5.06 6.47 -47.04
C SER A 253 -4.89 4.99 -46.72
N LYS A 254 -5.92 4.17 -46.96
CA LYS A 254 -5.97 2.74 -46.64
C LYS A 254 -5.46 2.48 -45.20
N MET A 255 -4.23 1.99 -45.07
CA MET A 255 -3.58 1.66 -43.80
C MET A 255 -2.69 2.78 -43.24
N LYS A 256 -2.49 3.89 -43.95
CA LYS A 256 -1.60 4.99 -43.56
C LYS A 256 -2.43 6.19 -43.11
N ALA A 257 -2.02 6.86 -42.04
CA ALA A 257 -2.62 8.12 -41.61
C ALA A 257 -1.54 9.11 -41.19
N SER A 258 -1.65 10.36 -41.64
CA SER A 258 -0.86 11.48 -41.14
C SER A 258 -1.57 12.11 -39.95
N VAL A 259 -0.94 12.09 -38.78
CA VAL A 259 -1.47 12.62 -37.52
C VAL A 259 -0.74 13.91 -37.17
N ARG A 260 -1.48 14.93 -36.73
CA ARG A 260 -0.97 16.22 -36.23
C ARG A 260 -1.44 16.49 -34.80
N TYR A 261 -0.80 17.46 -34.15
CA TYR A 261 -1.13 17.94 -32.79
C TYR A 261 -0.95 16.91 -31.66
N MET A 262 -0.36 15.74 -31.92
CA MET A 262 0.08 14.84 -30.85
C MET A 262 1.42 15.28 -30.25
N PHE A 263 2.31 15.78 -31.11
CA PHE A 263 3.63 16.32 -30.77
C PHE A 263 3.83 17.63 -31.52
N HIS A 264 4.74 18.47 -31.02
CA HIS A 264 5.11 19.74 -31.65
C HIS A 264 6.52 19.71 -32.26
N ASN A 265 7.39 18.81 -31.79
CA ASN A 265 8.74 18.63 -32.31
C ASN A 265 8.91 17.27 -33.02
N PRO A 266 9.72 17.19 -34.09
CA PRO A 266 9.99 15.94 -34.80
C PRO A 266 10.93 15.00 -34.01
N GLU A 267 11.63 15.51 -33.00
CA GLU A 267 12.46 14.70 -32.07
C GLU A 267 11.58 13.86 -31.15
N ASP A 268 10.51 14.44 -30.60
CA ASP A 268 9.54 13.73 -29.76
C ASP A 268 8.91 12.55 -30.53
N VAL A 269 8.55 12.77 -31.80
CA VAL A 269 8.00 11.73 -32.68
C VAL A 269 8.99 10.56 -32.86
N ARG A 270 10.28 10.87 -33.00
CA ARG A 270 11.34 9.85 -33.14
C ARG A 270 11.55 9.09 -31.84
N TRP A 271 11.52 9.79 -30.70
CA TRP A 271 11.62 9.19 -29.37
C TRP A 271 10.45 8.22 -29.09
N PHE A 272 9.22 8.63 -29.40
CA PHE A 272 8.01 7.82 -29.21
C PHE A 272 7.70 6.85 -30.35
N LYS A 273 8.59 6.70 -31.34
CA LYS A 273 8.44 5.75 -32.46
C LYS A 273 8.21 4.28 -32.08
N PRO A 274 8.82 3.71 -31.02
CA PRO A 274 8.56 2.32 -30.63
C PRO A 274 7.21 2.13 -29.93
N VAL A 275 6.51 3.20 -29.54
CA VAL A 275 5.22 3.11 -28.85
C VAL A 275 4.09 2.83 -29.82
N GLU A 276 3.17 1.94 -29.44
CA GLU A 276 1.96 1.65 -30.21
C GLU A 276 0.95 2.81 -30.13
N VAL A 277 0.34 3.13 -31.26
CA VAL A 277 -0.75 4.11 -31.35
C VAL A 277 -2.09 3.39 -31.46
N LEU A 278 -3.08 3.87 -30.72
CA LEU A 278 -4.45 3.36 -30.77
C LEU A 278 -5.40 4.47 -31.22
N SER A 279 -6.30 4.13 -32.13
CA SER A 279 -7.44 4.99 -32.47
C SER A 279 -8.60 4.76 -31.50
N LYS A 280 -9.52 5.74 -31.44
CA LYS A 280 -10.77 5.59 -30.67
C LYS A 280 -11.65 4.45 -31.20
N CYS A 281 -11.54 4.12 -32.49
CA CYS A 281 -12.25 3.00 -33.11
C CYS A 281 -11.53 1.64 -32.94
N GLY A 282 -10.63 1.51 -31.95
CA GLY A 282 -9.98 0.24 -31.62
C GLY A 282 -8.88 -0.21 -32.59
N ARG A 283 -8.48 0.63 -33.56
CA ARG A 283 -7.40 0.27 -34.50
C ARG A 283 -6.05 0.49 -33.84
N ARG A 284 -5.21 -0.55 -33.87
CA ARG A 284 -3.80 -0.49 -33.45
C ARG A 284 -2.92 -0.11 -34.63
N GLY A 285 -1.86 0.64 -34.34
CA GLY A 285 -0.89 1.07 -35.33
C GLY A 285 0.46 1.42 -34.72
N ARG A 286 1.39 1.82 -35.57
CA ARG A 286 2.75 2.24 -35.19
C ARG A 286 3.15 3.52 -35.93
N VAL A 287 3.95 4.34 -35.28
CA VAL A 287 4.57 5.53 -35.88
C VAL A 287 5.66 5.10 -36.86
N ARG A 288 5.62 5.63 -38.09
CA ARG A 288 6.60 5.33 -39.15
C ARG A 288 7.72 6.36 -39.16
N GLU A 289 7.38 7.62 -39.41
CA GLU A 289 8.32 8.73 -39.60
C GLU A 289 7.68 10.07 -39.22
N PRO A 290 8.45 11.02 -38.69
CA PRO A 290 8.02 12.42 -38.59
C PRO A 290 7.88 13.04 -39.99
N VAL A 291 7.03 14.05 -40.09
CA VAL A 291 6.79 14.82 -41.32
C VAL A 291 6.93 16.31 -41.02
N GLY A 292 7.88 16.96 -41.68
CA GLY A 292 8.14 18.38 -41.50
C GLY A 292 8.73 18.73 -40.12
N THR A 293 8.58 19.99 -39.73
CA THR A 293 9.21 20.58 -38.54
C THR A 293 8.28 20.70 -37.34
N HIS A 294 6.95 20.57 -37.52
CA HIS A 294 5.95 20.83 -36.47
C HIS A 294 5.41 19.56 -35.78
N GLY A 295 6.22 18.50 -35.66
CA GLY A 295 5.85 17.28 -34.94
C GLY A 295 4.71 16.46 -35.57
N ALA A 296 4.37 16.71 -36.84
CA ALA A 296 3.45 15.85 -37.57
C ALA A 296 4.11 14.48 -37.81
N MET A 297 3.32 13.41 -37.87
CA MET A 297 3.84 12.06 -38.03
C MET A 297 2.97 11.22 -38.95
N LYS A 298 3.59 10.29 -39.69
CA LYS A 298 2.88 9.23 -40.42
C LYS A 298 2.80 7.99 -39.54
N CYS A 299 1.59 7.50 -39.36
CA CYS A 299 1.30 6.24 -38.69
C CYS A 299 0.79 5.21 -39.69
N ILE A 300 1.10 3.94 -39.43
CA ILE A 300 0.51 2.80 -40.13
C ILE A 300 -0.41 2.09 -39.15
N PHE A 301 -1.65 1.87 -39.55
CA PHE A 301 -2.67 1.18 -38.77
C PHE A 301 -3.00 -0.16 -39.44
N ASN A 302 -3.40 -1.14 -38.63
CA ASN A 302 -3.84 -2.43 -39.12
C ASN A 302 -5.21 -2.29 -39.82
N GLY A 303 -5.37 -2.98 -40.95
CA GLY A 303 -6.51 -2.84 -41.87
C GLY A 303 -7.70 -3.76 -41.60
N VAL A 304 -7.79 -4.40 -40.43
CA VAL A 304 -8.85 -5.39 -40.15
C VAL A 304 -9.64 -4.99 -38.91
N GLY A 305 -10.95 -4.82 -39.10
CA GLY A 305 -11.93 -4.50 -38.06
C GLY A 305 -12.87 -3.38 -38.51
N ALA A 306 -14.01 -3.77 -39.09
CA ALA A 306 -15.19 -2.93 -39.10
C ALA A 306 -15.49 -2.53 -37.64
N ALA A 307 -15.82 -1.26 -37.44
CA ALA A 307 -16.47 -0.86 -36.20
C ALA A 307 -17.85 -1.51 -36.25
N THR A 308 -18.06 -2.54 -35.42
CA THR A 308 -19.39 -2.98 -35.00
C THR A 308 -19.72 -2.27 -33.70
#